data_AF-A0A257LK09-F1
#
_entry.id   AF-A0A257LK09-F1
#
_cell.length_a   1.000
_cell.length_b   1.000
_cell.length_c   1.000
_cell.angle_alpha   90.00
_cell.angle_beta   90.00
_cell.angle_gamma   90.00
#
_symmetry.space_group_name_H-M   'P 1'
#
loop_
_entity.id
_entity.type
_entity.pdbx_description
1 polymer ?
#
loop_
_entity_poly.entity_id
_entity_poly.type
_entity_poly.pdbx_seq_one_letter_code
_entity_poly.pdbx_strand_id
1 'polypeptide(L)'
;IPTVVDRFNDTLPTNYPMTDAALYYGWYEYGVNGPFLNPSFRFRPGAVAMHLHSFSAEQIRDPNKNWSAALLSRGAACTIGNVYEPYLGVTHYFDILHKRLLAGSTFAEAAWAAMPAVSWQGVVFGDPLYRPYLHLDADGENRPEDNDYRALRLAAMEWGSKPDEMQRQLEKATERTGSGIMAEAIALRFREANSTSEAVMWFRKAKNLYVSDSDKFRQDFSVIGVDRAEGRSGFDGLKLLRV
;
A
#
# COMPACT_ATOMS: atom_id res chain seq x y z
N ILE A 1 -7.00 -7.95 -3.18
CA ILE A 1 -7.00 -6.85 -2.20
C ILE A 1 -6.64 -5.58 -2.97
N PRO A 2 -7.23 -4.40 -2.67
CA PRO A 2 -6.90 -3.16 -3.36
C PRO A 2 -5.42 -2.85 -3.20
N THR A 3 -4.72 -2.69 -4.32
CA THR A 3 -3.28 -2.40 -4.34
C THR A 3 -3.04 -1.24 -5.28
N VAL A 4 -2.37 -0.20 -4.79
CA VAL A 4 -1.91 0.92 -5.62
C VAL A 4 -0.46 0.68 -5.98
N VAL A 5 -0.17 0.61 -7.27
CA VAL A 5 1.19 0.55 -7.81
C VAL A 5 1.44 1.87 -8.51
N ASP A 6 2.35 2.67 -7.96
CA ASP A 6 2.83 3.89 -8.58
C ASP A 6 4.11 3.60 -9.37
N ARG A 7 4.14 4.01 -10.64
CA ARG A 7 5.26 3.77 -11.57
C ARG A 7 5.87 5.08 -12.07
N PHE A 8 5.46 6.21 -11.53
CA PHE A 8 6.05 7.50 -11.85
C PHE A 8 7.38 7.69 -11.11
N ASN A 9 8.21 8.61 -11.61
CA ASN A 9 9.49 8.94 -10.98
C ASN A 9 9.32 9.67 -9.64
N ASP A 10 8.22 10.42 -9.49
CA ASP A 10 7.90 11.14 -8.28
C ASP A 10 7.18 10.20 -7.30
N THR A 11 7.33 10.45 -6.00
CA THR A 11 6.49 9.81 -4.98
C THR A 11 5.04 10.31 -5.06
N LEU A 12 4.14 9.61 -4.37
CA LEU A 12 2.77 10.07 -4.16
C LEU A 12 2.71 11.53 -3.68
N PRO A 13 1.72 12.32 -4.14
CA PRO A 13 1.63 13.73 -3.79
C PRO A 13 1.57 14.01 -2.29
N THR A 14 2.03 15.20 -1.89
CA THR A 14 1.93 15.67 -0.49
C THR A 14 0.51 15.54 0.03
N ASN A 15 0.38 14.99 1.24
CA ASN A 15 -0.89 14.72 1.91
C ASN A 15 -1.83 13.79 1.12
N TYR A 16 -1.29 12.94 0.23
CA TYR A 16 -2.09 11.97 -0.51
C TYR A 16 -3.06 11.24 0.43
N PRO A 17 -4.36 11.19 0.11
CA PRO A 17 -5.42 10.70 0.99
C PRO A 17 -5.43 9.17 1.10
N MET A 18 -4.31 8.58 1.52
CA MET A 18 -4.18 7.15 1.76
C MET A 18 -4.96 6.76 3.01
N THR A 19 -5.77 5.72 2.89
CA THR A 19 -6.56 5.14 3.97
C THR A 19 -6.35 3.63 4.01
N ASP A 20 -6.55 3.05 5.18
CA ASP A 20 -6.50 1.59 5.42
C ASP A 20 -5.25 0.87 4.88
N ALA A 21 -4.10 1.57 4.87
CA ALA A 21 -2.84 0.98 4.46
C ALA A 21 -2.41 -0.10 5.46
N ALA A 22 -2.38 -1.35 5.00
CA ALA A 22 -1.83 -2.50 5.74
C ALA A 22 -0.43 -2.92 5.23
N LEU A 23 -0.05 -2.45 4.03
CA LEU A 23 1.23 -2.72 3.42
C LEU A 23 1.73 -1.46 2.70
N TYR A 24 3.00 -1.11 2.88
CA TYR A 24 3.62 0.00 2.16
C TYR A 24 5.07 -0.33 1.79
N TYR A 25 5.39 -0.30 0.50
CA TYR A 25 6.74 -0.36 -0.04
C TYR A 25 7.03 0.91 -0.85
N GLY A 26 8.00 1.68 -0.39
CA GLY A 26 8.43 2.91 -1.03
C GLY A 26 9.84 2.81 -1.63
N TRP A 27 10.12 3.72 -2.56
CA TRP A 27 11.38 3.77 -3.28
C TRP A 27 12.01 5.17 -3.25
N TYR A 28 13.22 5.20 -2.73
CA TYR A 28 14.28 6.21 -2.91
C TYR A 28 13.84 7.68 -2.91
N GLU A 29 13.49 8.16 -1.72
CA GLU A 29 13.42 9.59 -1.40
C GLU A 29 14.14 9.84 -0.07
N TYR A 30 14.79 11.01 0.07
CA TYR A 30 15.59 11.31 1.27
C TYR A 30 14.73 11.57 2.50
N GLY A 31 13.75 12.47 2.35
CA GLY A 31 12.87 12.90 3.42
C GLY A 31 11.51 12.20 3.35
N VAL A 32 10.89 11.94 4.50
CA VAL A 32 9.50 11.48 4.54
C VAL A 32 8.59 12.46 3.79
N ASN A 33 7.72 11.94 2.92
CA ASN A 33 6.83 12.76 2.12
C ASN A 33 5.47 12.08 1.84
N GLY A 34 4.71 12.63 0.91
CA GLY A 34 3.48 12.02 0.40
C GLY A 34 2.39 11.87 1.47
N PRO A 35 1.76 10.68 1.61
CA PRO A 35 0.68 10.45 2.58
C PRO A 35 1.14 10.58 4.03
N PHE A 36 2.44 10.41 4.31
CA PHE A 36 2.97 10.42 5.67
C PHE A 36 3.14 11.82 6.25
N LEU A 37 2.95 12.86 5.44
CA LEU A 37 2.85 14.25 5.91
C LEU A 37 1.43 14.58 6.40
N ASN A 38 0.42 13.82 5.99
CA ASN A 38 -0.96 14.04 6.43
C ASN A 38 -1.09 13.73 7.94
N PRO A 39 -1.41 14.70 8.82
CA PRO A 39 -1.51 14.47 10.26
C PRO A 39 -2.54 13.41 10.66
N SER A 40 -3.58 13.22 9.84
CA SER A 40 -4.65 12.24 10.06
C SER A 40 -4.30 10.83 9.61
N PHE A 41 -3.27 10.65 8.77
CA PHE A 41 -2.88 9.32 8.28
C PHE A 41 -2.44 8.40 9.42
N ARG A 42 -3.01 7.20 9.45
CA ARG A 42 -2.58 6.09 10.31
C ARG A 42 -2.59 4.80 9.50
N PHE A 43 -1.59 3.96 9.74
CA PHE A 43 -1.58 2.58 9.25
C PHE A 43 -2.66 1.74 9.96
N ARG A 44 -3.12 0.68 9.29
CA ARG A 44 -3.94 -0.35 9.95
C ARG A 44 -3.09 -1.04 11.04
N PRO A 45 -3.71 -1.48 12.15
CA PRO A 45 -3.04 -2.34 13.11
C PRO A 45 -2.42 -3.56 12.41
N GLY A 46 -1.14 -3.83 12.69
CA GLY A 46 -0.39 -4.90 12.03
C GLY A 46 0.26 -4.53 10.69
N ALA A 47 0.21 -3.26 10.26
CA ALA A 47 0.80 -2.90 8.98
C ALA A 47 2.31 -3.17 8.91
N VAL A 48 2.75 -3.69 7.76
CA VAL A 48 4.15 -3.81 7.39
C VAL A 48 4.49 -2.65 6.47
N ALA A 49 5.43 -1.79 6.85
CA ALA A 49 5.77 -0.62 6.06
C ALA A 49 7.28 -0.47 5.95
N MET A 50 7.80 -0.20 4.76
CA MET A 50 9.22 0.03 4.54
C MET A 50 9.44 0.95 3.34
N HIS A 51 10.52 1.71 3.40
CA HIS A 51 10.93 2.60 2.32
C HIS A 51 12.41 2.41 2.08
N LEU A 52 12.78 2.13 0.82
CA LEU A 52 14.16 1.95 0.45
C LEU A 52 14.84 3.33 0.39
N HIS A 53 15.72 3.62 1.33
CA HIS A 53 16.61 4.76 1.28
C HIS A 53 17.88 4.47 2.11
N SER A 54 19.00 5.08 1.71
CA SER A 54 20.30 4.88 2.35
C SER A 54 20.34 5.24 3.82
N PHE A 55 19.59 6.27 4.22
CA PHE A 55 19.56 6.78 5.60
C PHE A 55 18.20 6.57 6.25
N SER A 56 17.42 5.57 5.79
CA SER A 56 16.03 5.38 6.21
C SER A 56 15.86 5.20 7.73
N ALA A 57 16.89 4.82 8.47
CA ALA A 57 16.86 4.63 9.93
C ALA A 57 17.90 5.48 10.69
N GLU A 58 18.54 6.46 10.03
CA GLU A 58 19.60 7.28 10.65
C GLU A 58 19.11 7.99 11.92
N GLN A 59 17.93 8.61 11.87
CA GLN A 59 17.38 9.40 12.98
C GLN A 59 16.11 8.77 13.58
N ILE A 60 16.23 7.58 14.17
CA ILE A 60 15.07 6.82 14.69
C ILE A 60 14.21 7.56 15.75
N ARG A 61 14.78 8.60 16.38
CA ARG A 61 14.08 9.42 17.39
C ARG A 61 13.37 10.66 16.81
N ASP A 62 13.52 10.96 15.53
CA ASP A 62 12.87 12.10 14.86
C ASP A 62 11.98 11.60 13.72
N PRO A 63 10.64 11.58 13.90
CA PRO A 63 9.72 11.10 12.87
C PRO A 63 9.59 12.03 11.66
N ASN A 64 10.21 13.21 11.67
CA ASN A 64 10.08 14.21 10.61
C ASN A 64 11.23 14.19 9.60
N LYS A 65 12.22 13.31 9.78
CA LYS A 65 13.46 13.28 8.99
C LYS A 65 13.49 12.11 8.03
N ASN A 66 13.75 10.90 8.55
CA ASN A 66 13.86 9.69 7.74
C ASN A 66 12.64 8.79 7.88
N TRP A 67 12.63 7.70 7.11
CA TRP A 67 11.47 6.85 6.91
C TRP A 67 11.09 5.97 8.11
N SER A 68 12.04 5.30 8.76
CA SER A 68 11.73 4.28 9.77
C SER A 68 10.96 4.88 10.96
N ALA A 69 11.43 6.00 11.50
CA ALA A 69 10.76 6.71 12.58
C ALA A 69 9.38 7.22 12.15
N ALA A 70 9.28 7.79 10.95
CA ALA A 70 8.01 8.27 10.41
C ALA A 70 6.99 7.14 10.29
N LEU A 71 7.35 6.02 9.65
CA LEU A 71 6.45 4.88 9.45
C LEU A 71 5.98 4.29 10.79
N LEU A 72 6.89 4.11 11.76
CA LEU A 72 6.56 3.64 13.10
C LEU A 72 5.62 4.62 13.82
N SER A 73 5.91 5.93 13.78
CA SER A 73 5.05 6.95 14.41
C SER A 73 3.65 7.04 13.81
N ARG A 74 3.48 6.57 12.56
CA ARG A 74 2.18 6.47 11.88
C ARG A 74 1.46 5.15 12.14
N GLY A 75 2.01 4.27 12.97
CA GLY A 75 1.37 3.04 13.43
C GLY A 75 1.78 1.78 12.68
N ALA A 76 2.85 1.79 11.89
CA ALA A 76 3.40 0.56 11.33
C ALA A 76 3.82 -0.37 12.47
N ALA A 77 3.42 -1.65 12.41
CA ALA A 77 3.78 -2.64 13.41
C ALA A 77 5.26 -3.04 13.31
N CYS A 78 5.79 -3.01 12.09
CA CYS A 78 7.19 -3.31 11.83
C CYS A 78 7.71 -2.56 10.60
N THR A 79 9.00 -2.29 10.60
CA THR A 79 9.73 -1.69 9.49
C THR A 79 11.19 -2.18 9.48
N ILE A 80 11.89 -1.89 8.40
CA ILE A 80 13.33 -2.11 8.24
C ILE A 80 13.96 -0.81 7.73
N GLY A 81 15.24 -0.63 7.97
CA GLY A 81 15.95 0.52 7.43
C GLY A 81 17.46 0.41 7.54
N ASN A 82 18.13 1.51 7.20
CA ASN A 82 19.58 1.60 7.19
C ASN A 82 20.02 2.82 8.00
N VAL A 83 20.95 2.63 8.94
CA VAL A 83 21.44 3.72 9.81
C VAL A 83 22.49 4.61 9.12
N TYR A 84 23.06 4.13 8.02
CA TYR A 84 23.99 4.86 7.15
C TYR A 84 23.97 4.26 5.74
N GLU A 85 24.66 4.89 4.79
CA GLU A 85 24.78 4.46 3.39
C GLU A 85 25.23 2.98 3.26
N PRO A 86 24.34 2.08 2.78
CA PRO A 86 24.62 0.66 2.64
C PRO A 86 25.06 0.26 1.21
N TYR A 87 25.05 1.19 0.24
CA TYR A 87 24.96 0.87 -1.19
C TYR A 87 23.69 0.07 -1.53
N LEU A 88 23.12 0.33 -2.71
CA LEU A 88 21.85 -0.30 -3.11
C LEU A 88 21.90 -1.84 -3.04
N GLY A 89 23.02 -2.44 -3.45
CA GLY A 89 23.18 -3.90 -3.53
C GLY A 89 23.20 -4.63 -2.18
N VAL A 90 23.28 -3.91 -1.07
CA VAL A 90 23.34 -4.49 0.28
C VAL A 90 22.19 -4.00 1.16
N THR A 91 21.21 -3.33 0.56
CA THR A 91 19.91 -3.08 1.20
C THR A 91 19.10 -4.37 1.29
N HIS A 92 18.09 -4.38 2.15
CA HIS A 92 17.17 -5.51 2.24
C HIS A 92 16.41 -5.73 0.92
N TYR A 93 16.33 -6.96 0.47
CA TYR A 93 15.52 -7.35 -0.69
C TYR A 93 14.04 -7.49 -0.29
N PHE A 94 13.22 -6.48 -0.65
CA PHE A 94 11.81 -6.41 -0.24
C PHE A 94 10.97 -7.57 -0.79
N ASP A 95 11.30 -8.09 -1.97
CA ASP A 95 10.66 -9.25 -2.59
C ASP A 95 10.92 -10.53 -1.78
N ILE A 96 12.17 -10.74 -1.32
CA ILE A 96 12.52 -11.87 -0.45
C ILE A 96 11.80 -11.73 0.89
N LEU A 97 11.84 -10.55 1.52
CA LEU A 97 11.16 -10.29 2.78
C LEU A 97 9.66 -10.60 2.67
N HIS A 98 8.99 -10.02 1.68
CA HIS A 98 7.55 -10.22 1.49
C HIS A 98 7.19 -11.67 1.23
N LYS A 99 7.94 -12.35 0.37
CA LYS A 99 7.73 -13.78 0.06
C LYS A 99 7.86 -14.65 1.31
N ARG A 100 8.81 -14.35 2.20
CA ARG A 100 8.99 -15.08 3.47
C ARG A 100 7.85 -14.84 4.44
N LEU A 101 7.39 -13.59 4.57
CA LEU A 101 6.23 -13.28 5.40
C LEU A 101 4.98 -14.03 4.91
N LEU A 102 4.73 -14.06 3.59
CA LEU A 102 3.60 -14.80 3.01
C LEU A 102 3.71 -16.31 3.25
N ALA A 103 4.92 -16.84 3.40
CA ALA A 103 5.17 -18.24 3.75
C ALA A 103 5.02 -18.54 5.25
N GLY A 104 4.65 -17.55 6.09
CA GLY A 104 4.41 -17.73 7.52
C GLY A 104 5.64 -17.57 8.41
N SER A 105 6.79 -17.15 7.85
CA SER A 105 7.97 -16.81 8.64
C SER A 105 7.68 -15.65 9.60
N THR A 106 8.37 -15.62 10.75
CA THR A 106 8.34 -14.42 11.61
C THR A 106 9.00 -13.23 10.92
N PHE A 107 8.73 -12.04 11.41
CA PHE A 107 9.34 -10.82 10.89
C PHE A 107 10.87 -10.86 11.00
N ALA A 108 11.42 -11.37 12.09
CA ALA A 108 12.87 -11.53 12.22
C ALA A 108 13.44 -12.53 11.19
N GLU A 109 12.83 -13.70 11.03
CA GLU A 109 13.27 -14.69 10.03
C GLU A 109 13.24 -14.11 8.61
N ALA A 110 12.16 -13.41 8.27
CA ALA A 110 11.99 -12.79 6.95
C ALA A 110 12.98 -11.64 6.71
N ALA A 111 13.17 -10.76 7.69
CA ALA A 111 14.05 -9.59 7.56
C ALA A 111 15.52 -10.01 7.42
N TRP A 112 16.00 -10.95 8.25
CA TRP A 112 17.39 -11.44 8.15
C TRP A 112 17.63 -12.26 6.89
N ALA A 113 16.64 -13.05 6.43
CA ALA A 113 16.76 -13.74 5.14
C ALA A 113 16.85 -12.79 3.94
N ALA A 114 16.31 -11.58 4.07
CA ALA A 114 16.34 -10.55 3.05
C ALA A 114 17.55 -9.60 3.16
N MET A 115 18.36 -9.68 4.23
CA MET A 115 19.48 -8.79 4.50
C MET A 115 20.79 -9.38 3.95
N PRO A 116 21.41 -8.80 2.91
CA PRO A 116 22.59 -9.40 2.28
C PRO A 116 23.85 -9.36 3.15
N ALA A 117 23.96 -8.36 4.04
CA ALA A 117 25.06 -8.25 4.99
C ALA A 117 24.55 -8.00 6.41
N VAL A 118 24.78 -8.96 7.30
CA VAL A 118 24.48 -8.86 8.73
C VAL A 118 25.61 -8.11 9.45
N SER A 119 25.29 -7.44 10.56
CA SER A 119 26.25 -6.65 11.36
C SER A 119 26.84 -5.45 10.63
N TRP A 120 26.11 -4.89 9.66
CA TRP A 120 26.45 -3.64 9.00
C TRP A 120 25.39 -2.55 9.23
N GLN A 121 24.95 -1.83 8.19
CA GLN A 121 24.05 -0.67 8.34
C GLN A 121 22.56 -1.04 8.46
N GLY A 122 22.19 -2.27 8.10
CA GLY A 122 20.79 -2.73 8.12
C GLY A 122 20.27 -2.94 9.55
N VAL A 123 19.07 -2.42 9.82
CA VAL A 123 18.37 -2.55 11.10
C VAL A 123 16.92 -2.99 10.88
N VAL A 124 16.39 -3.71 11.87
CA VAL A 124 15.06 -4.30 11.87
C VAL A 124 14.29 -3.80 13.09
N PHE A 125 13.08 -3.27 12.89
CA PHE A 125 12.23 -2.70 13.93
C PHE A 125 10.88 -3.40 13.97
N GLY A 126 10.50 -3.93 15.13
CA GLY A 126 9.22 -4.61 15.36
C GLY A 126 9.38 -5.79 16.30
N ASP A 127 8.27 -6.47 16.60
CA ASP A 127 8.31 -7.72 17.37
C ASP A 127 8.94 -8.84 16.50
N PRO A 128 10.03 -9.50 16.97
CA PRO A 128 10.71 -10.54 16.20
C PRO A 128 9.84 -11.77 15.91
N LEU A 129 8.79 -12.01 16.70
CA LEU A 129 7.84 -13.10 16.52
C LEU A 129 6.60 -12.69 15.71
N TYR A 130 6.52 -11.44 15.25
CA TYR A 130 5.39 -10.95 14.48
C TYR A 130 5.18 -11.76 13.19
N ARG A 131 3.93 -12.18 12.93
CA ARG A 131 3.54 -12.94 11.73
C ARG A 131 2.27 -12.35 11.10
N PRO A 132 2.39 -11.37 10.19
CA PRO A 132 1.25 -10.60 9.67
C PRO A 132 0.23 -11.40 8.84
N TYR A 133 0.61 -12.59 8.36
CA TYR A 133 -0.12 -13.31 7.32
C TYR A 133 -0.53 -14.73 7.71
N LEU A 134 -0.63 -15.03 9.01
CA LEU A 134 -1.08 -16.33 9.50
C LEU A 134 -2.49 -16.69 9.05
N HIS A 135 -3.36 -15.68 8.92
CA HIS A 135 -4.80 -15.85 8.67
C HIS A 135 -5.20 -15.42 7.25
N LEU A 136 -4.34 -15.67 6.27
CA LEU A 136 -4.58 -15.31 4.88
C LEU A 136 -5.70 -16.13 4.21
N ASP A 137 -6.09 -17.24 4.80
CA ASP A 137 -7.24 -18.07 4.50
C ASP A 137 -8.56 -17.53 5.10
N ALA A 138 -8.52 -16.32 5.67
CA ALA A 138 -9.67 -15.64 6.25
C ALA A 138 -10.30 -16.39 7.44
N ASP A 139 -9.51 -17.19 8.15
CA ASP A 139 -9.88 -17.88 9.40
C ASP A 139 -9.69 -17.00 10.66
N GLY A 140 -8.99 -15.86 10.53
CA GLY A 140 -8.77 -14.89 11.60
C GLY A 140 -10.05 -14.19 12.05
N GLU A 141 -9.93 -13.39 13.12
CA GLU A 141 -11.04 -12.67 13.75
C GLU A 141 -11.91 -11.93 12.73
N ASN A 142 -13.23 -12.09 12.85
CA ASN A 142 -14.19 -11.46 11.97
C ASN A 142 -14.64 -10.12 12.55
N ARG A 143 -14.13 -9.03 11.98
CA ARG A 143 -14.50 -7.66 12.35
C ARG A 143 -15.34 -7.01 11.25
N PRO A 144 -16.48 -6.39 11.57
CA PRO A 144 -17.37 -5.82 10.56
C PRO A 144 -16.70 -4.83 9.60
N GLU A 145 -15.74 -4.04 10.09
CA GLU A 145 -14.97 -3.07 9.30
C GLU A 145 -14.05 -3.72 8.25
N ASP A 146 -13.70 -5.00 8.41
CA ASP A 146 -12.84 -5.75 7.50
C ASP A 146 -13.63 -6.60 6.50
N ASN A 147 -14.97 -6.61 6.57
CA ASN A 147 -15.83 -7.47 5.75
C ASN A 147 -15.56 -7.35 4.25
N ASP A 148 -15.39 -6.13 3.74
CA ASP A 148 -15.14 -5.89 2.32
C ASP A 148 -13.78 -6.45 1.89
N TYR A 149 -12.72 -6.23 2.69
CA TYR A 149 -11.39 -6.78 2.43
C TYR A 149 -11.38 -8.32 2.51
N ARG A 150 -12.10 -8.89 3.48
CA ARG A 150 -12.29 -10.34 3.64
C ARG A 150 -13.02 -10.93 2.43
N ALA A 151 -14.09 -10.29 1.97
CA ALA A 151 -14.81 -10.70 0.77
C ALA A 151 -13.92 -10.66 -0.48
N LEU A 152 -13.11 -9.60 -0.65
CA LEU A 152 -12.13 -9.51 -1.74
C LEU A 152 -11.07 -10.61 -1.66
N ARG A 153 -10.65 -11.00 -0.45
CA ARG A 153 -9.71 -12.11 -0.25
C ARG A 153 -10.34 -13.45 -0.60
N LEU A 154 -11.54 -13.74 -0.10
CA LEU A 154 -12.29 -14.96 -0.42
C LEU A 154 -12.55 -15.08 -1.92
N ALA A 155 -12.91 -13.98 -2.59
CA ALA A 155 -13.08 -13.96 -4.04
C ALA A 155 -11.79 -14.30 -4.79
N ALA A 156 -10.63 -13.81 -4.31
CA ALA A 156 -9.33 -14.14 -4.89
C ALA A 156 -8.94 -15.61 -4.67
N MET A 157 -9.30 -16.20 -3.53
CA MET A 157 -9.06 -17.61 -3.24
C MET A 157 -9.93 -18.52 -4.11
N GLU A 158 -11.22 -18.20 -4.24
CA GLU A 158 -12.19 -19.02 -4.95
C GLU A 158 -12.03 -18.92 -6.49
N TRP A 159 -11.82 -17.69 -6.99
CA TRP A 159 -11.85 -17.40 -8.43
C TRP A 159 -10.55 -16.82 -8.98
N GLY A 160 -9.44 -16.83 -8.23
CA GLY A 160 -8.16 -16.26 -8.68
C GLY A 160 -7.62 -16.88 -9.98
N SER A 161 -7.96 -18.14 -10.28
CA SER A 161 -7.63 -18.83 -11.54
C SER A 161 -8.64 -18.57 -12.67
N LYS A 162 -9.73 -17.86 -12.40
CA LYS A 162 -10.85 -17.58 -13.32
C LYS A 162 -11.15 -16.07 -13.32
N PRO A 163 -10.29 -15.23 -13.94
CA PRO A 163 -10.35 -13.78 -13.79
C PRO A 163 -11.69 -13.16 -14.20
N ASP A 164 -12.32 -13.67 -15.26
CA ASP A 164 -13.63 -13.20 -15.74
C ASP A 164 -14.77 -13.54 -14.78
N GLU A 165 -14.72 -14.73 -14.15
CA GLU A 165 -15.70 -15.12 -13.15
C GLU A 165 -15.52 -14.30 -11.89
N MET A 166 -14.29 -14.13 -11.42
CA MET A 166 -13.97 -13.25 -10.29
C MET A 166 -14.49 -11.83 -10.54
N GLN A 167 -14.29 -11.30 -11.75
CA GLN A 167 -14.79 -9.98 -12.14
C GLN A 167 -16.32 -9.90 -12.03
N ARG A 168 -17.07 -10.80 -12.67
CA ARG A 168 -18.54 -10.83 -12.59
C ARG A 168 -19.06 -10.94 -11.16
N GLN A 169 -18.41 -11.75 -10.32
CA GLN A 169 -18.83 -11.94 -8.93
C GLN A 169 -18.57 -10.70 -8.09
N LEU A 170 -17.44 -10.02 -8.28
CA LEU A 170 -17.16 -8.75 -7.61
C LEU A 170 -18.11 -7.64 -8.04
N GLU A 171 -18.48 -7.57 -9.32
CA GLU A 171 -19.44 -6.58 -9.81
C GLU A 171 -20.82 -6.77 -9.16
N LYS A 172 -21.34 -8.01 -9.16
CA LYS A 172 -22.59 -8.36 -8.48
C LYS A 172 -22.54 -8.06 -6.98
N ALA A 173 -21.42 -8.39 -6.33
CA ALA A 173 -21.22 -8.11 -4.91
C ALA A 173 -21.22 -6.61 -4.63
N THR A 174 -20.58 -5.82 -5.49
CA THR A 174 -20.55 -4.36 -5.38
C THR A 174 -21.94 -3.75 -5.55
N GLU A 175 -22.74 -4.24 -6.51
CA GLU A 175 -24.13 -3.79 -6.71
C GLU A 175 -25.03 -4.11 -5.53
N ARG A 176 -24.87 -5.29 -4.93
CA ARG A 176 -25.65 -5.72 -3.77
C ARG A 176 -25.29 -4.96 -2.50
N THR A 177 -24.01 -4.65 -2.30
CA THR A 177 -23.49 -4.08 -1.05
C THR A 177 -23.37 -2.55 -1.10
N GLY A 178 -23.24 -1.96 -2.28
CA GLY A 178 -22.89 -0.55 -2.43
C GLY A 178 -21.48 -0.22 -1.93
N SER A 179 -20.56 -1.19 -1.86
CA SER A 179 -19.22 -0.97 -1.31
C SER A 179 -18.32 -0.16 -2.25
N GLY A 180 -17.86 1.00 -1.78
CA GLY A 180 -16.82 1.79 -2.46
C GLY A 180 -15.47 1.05 -2.53
N ILE A 181 -15.14 0.24 -1.53
CA ILE A 181 -13.91 -0.57 -1.47
C ILE A 181 -13.91 -1.62 -2.57
N MET A 182 -15.03 -2.33 -2.77
CA MET A 182 -15.13 -3.32 -3.84
C MET A 182 -15.09 -2.66 -5.24
N ALA A 183 -15.76 -1.52 -5.40
CA ALA A 183 -15.72 -0.75 -6.65
C ALA A 183 -14.30 -0.26 -6.97
N GLU A 184 -13.56 0.25 -5.98
CA GLU A 184 -12.16 0.67 -6.14
C GLU A 184 -11.27 -0.54 -6.47
N ALA A 185 -11.49 -1.69 -5.82
CA ALA A 185 -10.76 -2.92 -6.13
C ALA A 185 -10.92 -3.34 -7.60
N ILE A 186 -12.15 -3.26 -8.12
CA ILE A 186 -12.45 -3.51 -9.53
C ILE A 186 -11.72 -2.50 -10.43
N ALA A 187 -11.79 -1.21 -10.11
CA ALA A 187 -11.13 -0.16 -10.87
C ALA A 187 -9.60 -0.37 -10.96
N LEU A 188 -8.98 -0.76 -9.85
CA LEU A 188 -7.55 -1.08 -9.80
C LEU A 188 -7.18 -2.29 -10.66
N ARG A 189 -8.04 -3.31 -10.74
CA ARG A 189 -7.84 -4.47 -11.62
C ARG A 189 -7.93 -4.08 -13.10
N PHE A 190 -8.92 -3.26 -13.47
CA PHE A 190 -9.00 -2.75 -14.85
C PHE A 190 -7.79 -1.89 -15.21
N ARG A 191 -7.29 -1.07 -14.27
CA ARG A 191 -6.07 -0.29 -14.46
C ARG A 191 -4.86 -1.20 -14.68
N GLU A 192 -4.71 -2.27 -13.90
CA GLU A 192 -3.63 -3.25 -14.07
C GLU A 192 -3.71 -3.98 -15.42
N ALA A 193 -4.94 -4.25 -15.90
CA ALA A 193 -5.19 -4.83 -17.23
C ALA A 193 -5.05 -3.82 -18.39
N ASN A 194 -4.69 -2.55 -18.12
CA ASN A 194 -4.66 -1.45 -19.08
C ASN A 194 -6.02 -1.14 -19.76
N SER A 195 -7.13 -1.56 -19.15
CA SER A 195 -8.50 -1.21 -19.58
C SER A 195 -8.90 0.12 -18.97
N THR A 196 -8.38 1.21 -19.53
CA THR A 196 -8.38 2.53 -18.88
C THR A 196 -9.76 3.18 -18.83
N SER A 197 -10.59 3.00 -19.86
CA SER A 197 -11.97 3.51 -19.89
C SER A 197 -12.81 2.89 -18.77
N GLU A 198 -12.71 1.57 -18.60
CA GLU A 198 -13.36 0.80 -17.56
C GLU A 198 -12.82 1.18 -16.18
N ALA A 199 -11.50 1.35 -16.05
CA ALA A 199 -10.88 1.79 -14.81
C ALA A 199 -11.45 3.15 -14.36
N VAL A 200 -11.50 4.14 -15.26
CA VAL A 200 -12.05 5.47 -14.96
C VAL A 200 -13.54 5.40 -14.60
N MET A 201 -14.32 4.60 -15.33
CA MET A 201 -15.74 4.37 -15.02
C MET A 201 -15.92 3.83 -13.59
N TRP A 202 -15.13 2.82 -13.21
CA TRP A 202 -15.21 2.20 -11.89
C TRP A 202 -14.65 3.08 -10.78
N PHE A 203 -13.60 3.87 -11.00
CA PHE A 203 -13.14 4.87 -10.02
C PHE A 203 -14.22 5.92 -9.75
N ARG A 204 -14.93 6.39 -10.78
CA ARG A 204 -16.07 7.32 -10.60
C ARG A 204 -17.22 6.66 -9.85
N LYS A 205 -17.51 5.38 -10.12
CA LYS A 205 -18.50 4.61 -9.37
C LYS A 205 -18.08 4.48 -7.89
N ALA A 206 -16.83 4.12 -7.61
CA ALA A 206 -16.29 4.05 -6.26
C ALA A 206 -16.40 5.38 -5.53
N LYS A 207 -16.08 6.50 -6.19
CA LYS A 207 -16.23 7.86 -5.65
C LYS A 207 -17.66 8.13 -5.17
N ASN A 208 -18.67 7.72 -5.95
CA ASN A 208 -20.07 7.93 -5.60
C ASN A 208 -20.55 7.01 -4.45
N LEU A 209 -19.89 5.88 -4.24
CA LEU A 209 -20.21 4.92 -3.18
C LEU A 209 -19.50 5.23 -1.85
N TYR A 210 -18.35 5.90 -1.90
CA TYR A 210 -17.64 6.33 -0.70
C TYR A 210 -18.37 7.47 0.03
N VAL A 211 -18.43 7.36 1.36
CA VAL A 211 -18.98 8.43 2.23
C VAL A 211 -17.91 9.48 2.54
N SER A 212 -16.70 9.02 2.89
CA SER A 212 -15.56 9.84 3.29
C SER A 212 -15.01 10.68 2.13
N ASP A 213 -14.82 11.97 2.36
CA ASP A 213 -14.27 12.89 1.35
C ASP A 213 -12.82 12.59 1.01
N SER A 214 -12.05 12.03 1.96
CA SER A 214 -10.69 11.54 1.71
C SER A 214 -10.70 10.42 0.67
N ASP A 215 -11.62 9.47 0.80
CA ASP A 215 -11.72 8.34 -0.14
C ASP A 215 -12.24 8.77 -1.51
N LYS A 216 -13.20 9.71 -1.54
CA LYS A 216 -13.65 10.35 -2.79
C LYS A 216 -12.49 11.05 -3.49
N PHE A 217 -11.69 11.83 -2.77
CA PHE A 217 -10.56 12.56 -3.32
C PHE A 217 -9.45 11.62 -3.80
N ARG A 218 -9.24 10.49 -3.10
CA ARG A 218 -8.35 9.41 -3.57
C ARG A 218 -8.79 8.84 -4.92
N GLN A 219 -10.10 8.74 -5.18
CA GLN A 219 -10.59 8.29 -6.49
C GLN A 219 -10.29 9.31 -7.59
N ASP A 220 -10.35 10.61 -7.30
CA ASP A 220 -9.95 11.66 -8.25
C ASP A 220 -8.46 11.55 -8.62
N PHE A 221 -7.58 11.34 -7.64
CA PHE A 221 -6.16 11.05 -7.91
C PHE A 221 -5.97 9.78 -8.74
N SER A 222 -6.79 8.75 -8.52
CA SER A 222 -6.70 7.52 -9.28
C SER A 222 -7.06 7.72 -10.75
N VAL A 223 -8.08 8.54 -11.04
CA VAL A 223 -8.42 8.96 -12.43
C VAL A 223 -7.29 9.79 -13.04
N ILE A 224 -6.77 10.78 -12.32
CA ILE A 224 -5.62 11.58 -12.77
C ILE A 224 -4.41 10.69 -13.08
N GLY A 225 -4.16 9.68 -12.25
CA GLY A 225 -3.09 8.71 -12.47
C GLY A 225 -3.26 7.90 -13.75
N VAL A 226 -4.50 7.50 -14.09
CA VAL A 226 -4.82 6.84 -15.38
C VAL A 226 -4.56 7.79 -16.55
N ASP A 227 -5.02 9.04 -16.46
CA ASP A 227 -4.80 10.03 -17.53
C ASP A 227 -3.32 10.36 -17.74
N ARG A 228 -2.56 10.49 -16.64
CA ARG A 228 -1.11 10.70 -16.67
C ARG A 228 -0.40 9.53 -17.34
N ALA A 229 -0.79 8.29 -17.06
CA ALA A 229 -0.20 7.10 -17.66
C ALA A 229 -0.44 7.02 -19.19
N GLU A 230 -1.55 7.56 -19.67
CA GLU A 230 -1.86 7.65 -21.11
C GLU A 230 -1.26 8.87 -21.81
N GLY A 231 -0.48 9.70 -21.11
CA GLY A 231 0.07 10.93 -21.68
C GLY A 231 -0.99 12.00 -21.97
N ARG A 232 -2.21 11.85 -21.44
CA ARG A 232 -3.26 12.88 -21.51
C ARG A 232 -2.93 13.98 -20.50
N SER A 233 -2.09 14.92 -20.90
CA SER A 233 -1.70 16.11 -20.13
C SER A 233 -2.80 17.19 -20.10
N GLY A 234 -4.04 16.78 -19.76
CA GLY A 234 -5.24 17.62 -19.83
C GLY A 234 -5.73 18.19 -18.50
N PHE A 235 -5.20 17.78 -17.35
CA PHE A 235 -5.59 18.34 -16.06
C PHE A 235 -4.36 18.75 -15.25
N ASP A 236 -4.30 20.05 -14.99
CA ASP A 236 -3.46 20.76 -14.03
C ASP A 236 -3.74 20.31 -12.57
N GLY A 237 -3.93 19.01 -12.32
CA GLY A 237 -4.09 18.45 -10.98
C GLY A 237 -2.88 18.76 -10.08
N LEU A 238 -1.72 19.02 -10.69
CA LEU A 238 -0.53 19.56 -10.02
C LEU A 238 -0.73 20.96 -9.42
N LYS A 239 -1.69 21.76 -9.89
CA LYS A 239 -2.04 23.05 -9.28
C LYS A 239 -2.93 22.93 -8.05
N LEU A 240 -3.66 21.82 -7.88
CA LEU A 240 -4.37 21.52 -6.63
C LEU A 240 -3.42 21.06 -5.50
N LEU A 241 -2.13 20.85 -5.81
CA LEU A 241 -1.09 20.37 -4.88
C LEU A 241 -0.30 21.47 -4.16
N ARG A 242 -0.72 22.74 -4.24
CA ARG A 242 -0.08 23.85 -3.53
C ARG A 242 -1.02 24.48 -2.49
N VAL A 243 -1.44 23.70 -1.49
CA VAL A 243 -1.87 24.22 -0.18
C VAL A 243 -1.39 23.28 0.90
#